data_AF-A0A3S2DM69-F1
#
_entry.id   AF-A0A3S2DM69-F1
#
_cell.length_a   1.000
_cell.length_b   1.000
_cell.length_c   1.000
_cell.angle_alpha   90.00
_cell.angle_beta   90.00
_cell.angle_gamma   90.00
#
_symmetry.space_group_name_H-M   'P 1'
#
loop_
_entity.id
_entity.type
_entity.pdbx_description
1 polymer ?
#
loop_
_entity_poly.entity_id
_entity_poly.type
_entity_poly.pdbx_seq_one_letter_code
_entity_poly.pdbx_strand_id
1 'polypeptide(L)' 'ALERNDHEALTAALARNVRPDAGAWLEASLLANYVTDARNHLAAQTSESIVSGTLTFPAAKEVEQ' A
#
# COMPACT_ATOMS: atom_id res chain seq x y z
N ALA A 1 10.80 -0.31 4.96
CA ALA A 1 9.69 -1.27 5.10
C ALA A 1 9.40 -1.96 3.77
N LEU A 2 9.03 -1.24 2.72
CA LEU A 2 8.73 -1.82 1.40
C LEU A 2 9.88 -2.59 0.73
N GLU A 3 11.09 -2.03 0.68
CA GLU A 3 12.26 -2.73 0.10
C GLU A 3 12.61 -4.03 0.84
N ARG A 4 12.29 -4.08 2.14
CA ARG A 4 12.56 -5.21 3.03
C ARG A 4 11.39 -6.20 3.11
N ASN A 5 10.30 -5.94 2.38
CA ASN A 5 9.01 -6.64 2.53
C ASN A 5 8.58 -6.76 4.01
N ASP A 6 8.86 -5.71 4.78
CA ASP A 6 8.62 -5.67 6.23
C ASP A 6 7.23 -5.08 6.48
N HIS A 7 6.25 -5.98 6.53
CA HIS A 7 4.82 -5.64 6.64
C HIS A 7 4.48 -4.98 7.97
N GLU A 8 5.07 -5.43 9.07
CA GLU A 8 4.84 -4.86 10.40
C GLU A 8 5.39 -3.44 10.49
N ALA A 9 6.62 -3.22 10.01
CA ALA A 9 7.19 -1.88 9.96
C ALA A 9 6.39 -0.94 9.04
N LEU A 10 5.84 -1.46 7.93
CA LEU A 10 4.98 -0.68 7.04
C LEU A 10 3.66 -0.30 7.74
N THR A 11 3.01 -1.26 8.40
CA THR A 11 1.77 -1.05 9.16
C THR A 11 1.97 0.01 10.24
N ALA A 12 3.03 -0.10 11.03
CA ALA A 12 3.34 0.87 12.10
C ALA A 12 3.63 2.27 11.52
N ALA A 13 4.35 2.34 10.40
CA ALA A 13 4.63 3.61 9.73
C ALA A 13 3.35 4.26 9.19
N LEU A 14 2.46 3.48 8.56
CA LEU A 14 1.17 3.96 8.06
C LEU A 14 0.30 4.48 9.21
N ALA A 15 0.21 3.77 10.33
CA ALA A 15 -0.55 4.23 11.48
C ALA A 15 -0.05 5.54 12.06
N ARG A 16 1.27 5.67 12.21
CA ARG A 16 1.88 6.92 12.67
C ARG A 16 1.67 8.09 11.70
N ASN A 17 1.64 7.84 10.40
CA ASN A 17 1.65 8.91 9.40
C ASN A 17 0.25 9.32 8.90
N VAL A 18 -0.71 8.39 8.86
CA VAL A 18 -2.04 8.64 8.26
C VAL A 18 -3.10 8.93 9.31
N ARG A 19 -3.14 8.14 10.40
CA ARG A 19 -4.10 8.31 11.50
C ARG A 19 -3.41 8.19 12.87
N PRO A 20 -2.50 9.11 13.22
CA PRO A 20 -1.77 9.06 14.49
C PRO A 20 -2.70 9.11 15.71
N ASP A 21 -3.84 9.81 15.60
CA ASP A 21 -4.75 10.03 16.74
C ASP A 21 -5.77 8.89 16.95
N ALA A 22 -5.80 7.89 16.06
CA ALA A 22 -6.81 6.83 16.10
C ALA A 22 -6.52 5.71 17.13
N GLY A 23 -5.42 5.80 17.88
CA GLY A 23 -5.00 4.72 18.78
C GLY A 23 -4.72 3.43 18.01
N ALA A 24 -5.45 2.35 18.32
CA ALA A 24 -5.34 1.09 17.58
C ALA A 24 -6.08 1.18 16.24
N TRP A 25 -5.34 1.44 15.16
CA TRP A 25 -5.89 1.50 13.80
C TRP A 25 -5.78 0.13 13.10
N LEU A 26 -6.85 -0.66 13.16
CA LEU A 26 -6.90 -2.02 12.60
C LEU A 26 -6.70 -2.03 11.07
N GLU A 27 -7.24 -1.04 10.37
CA GLU A 27 -7.15 -0.95 8.92
C GLU A 27 -5.75 -0.54 8.43
N ALA A 28 -4.82 -0.19 9.33
CA ALA A 28 -3.43 0.06 8.98
C ALA A 28 -2.78 -1.17 8.31
N SER A 29 -3.10 -2.38 8.79
CA SER A 29 -2.59 -3.63 8.20
C SER A 29 -3.22 -3.91 6.83
N LEU A 30 -4.50 -3.58 6.66
CA LEU A 30 -5.20 -3.69 5.37
C LEU A 30 -4.60 -2.72 4.34
N LEU A 31 -4.30 -1.50 4.77
CA LEU A 31 -3.60 -0.52 3.93
C LEU A 31 -2.18 -0.98 3.60
N ALA A 32 -1.44 -1.56 4.54
CA ALA A 32 -0.12 -2.12 4.27
C ALA A 32 -0.15 -3.25 3.23
N ASN A 33 -1.18 -4.10 3.26
CA ASN A 33 -1.41 -5.13 2.23
C ASN A 33 -1.64 -4.48 0.86
N TYR A 34 -2.52 -3.49 0.79
CA TYR A 34 -2.79 -2.76 -0.45
C TYR A 34 -1.53 -2.11 -1.02
N VAL A 35 -0.71 -1.47 -0.19
CA VAL A 35 0.54 -0.83 -0.63
C VAL A 35 1.52 -1.87 -1.18
N THR A 36 1.58 -3.06 -0.59
CA THR A 36 2.42 -4.16 -1.09
C THR A 36 1.91 -4.67 -2.44
N ASP A 37 0.60 -4.86 -2.59
CA ASP A 37 -0.03 -5.25 -3.85
C ASP A 37 0.19 -4.20 -4.94
N ALA A 38 0.01 -2.92 -4.61
CA ALA A 38 0.26 -1.80 -5.51
C ALA A 38 1.72 -1.73 -5.97
N ARG A 39 2.69 -1.92 -5.06
CA ARG A 39 4.11 -1.99 -5.41
C ARG A 39 4.36 -3.11 -6.42
N ASN A 40 3.84 -4.30 -6.16
CA ASN A 40 4.07 -5.46 -7.03
C ASN A 40 3.40 -5.25 -8.39
N HIS A 41 2.20 -4.66 -8.41
CA HIS A 41 1.49 -4.31 -9.64
C HIS A 41 2.26 -3.28 -10.47
N LEU A 42 2.79 -2.23 -9.85
CA LEU A 42 3.65 -1.24 -10.50
C LEU A 42 4.94 -1.88 -11.05
N ALA A 43 5.58 -2.76 -10.28
CA ALA A 43 6.81 -3.44 -10.71
C ALA A 43 6.59 -4.37 -11.91
N ALA A 44 5.36 -4.85 -12.12
CA ALA A 44 4.99 -5.67 -13.27
C ALA A 44 4.66 -4.83 -14.53
N GLN A 45 4.56 -3.50 -14.40
CA GLN A 45 4.25 -2.63 -15.54
C GLN A 45 5.51 -2.28 -16.33
N THR A 46 5.35 -2.09 -17.64
CA THR A 46 6.46 -1.70 -18.50
C THR A 46 6.86 -0.26 -18.23
N SER A 47 8.15 0.05 -18.38
CA SER A 47 8.64 1.43 -18.31
C SER A 47 7.92 2.32 -19.33
N GLU A 48 7.55 1.78 -20.50
CA GLU A 48 6.78 2.51 -21.51
C GLU A 48 5.40 2.94 -20.98
N SER A 49 4.64 2.05 -20.34
CA SER A 49 3.33 2.39 -19.74
C SER A 49 3.46 3.42 -18.62
N ILE A 50 4.57 3.39 -17.87
CA ILE A 50 4.85 4.39 -16.83
C ILE A 50 5.12 5.76 -17.47
N VAL A 51 5.98 5.80 -18.49
CA VAL A 51 6.38 7.04 -19.18
C VAL A 51 5.23 7.64 -19.99
N SER A 52 4.36 6.80 -20.59
CA SER A 52 3.18 7.25 -21.33
C SER A 52 2.01 7.65 -20.41
N GLY A 53 2.14 7.45 -19.09
CA GLY A 53 1.10 7.78 -18.12
C GLY A 53 -0.12 6.85 -18.15
N THR A 54 -0.01 5.69 -18.80
CA THR A 54 -1.09 4.69 -18.89
C THR A 54 -1.02 3.62 -17.81
N LEU A 55 -0.13 3.80 -16.83
CA LEU A 55 -0.01 2.87 -15.71
C LEU A 55 -1.29 2.83 -14.86
N THR A 56 -1.48 1.73 -14.14
CA THR A 56 -2.66 1.55 -13.29
C THR A 56 -2.27 1.13 -11.87
N PHE A 57 -3.18 1.32 -10.93
CA PHE A 57 -3.10 0.76 -9.58
C PHE A 57 -4.17 -0.33 -9.42
N PRO A 58 -3.96 -1.33 -8.56
CA PRO A 58 -5.02 -2.27 -8.23
C PRO A 58 -6.15 -1.55 -7.49
N ALA A 59 -7.36 -2.07 -7.62
CA ALA A 59 -8.49 -1.61 -6.81
C ALA A 59 -8.24 -1.95 -5.33
N ALA A 60 -8.52 -1.00 -4.44
CA ALA A 60 -8.54 -1.29 -3.02
C ALA A 60 -9.68 -2.26 -2.73
N LYS A 61 -9.43 -3.27 -1.89
CA LYS A 61 -10.48 -4.20 -1.47
C LYS A 61 -11.43 -3.46 -0.54
N GLU A 62 -12.72 -3.62 -0.77
CA GLU A 62 -13.72 -3.18 0.19
C GLU A 62 -13.54 -3.98 1.48
N VAL A 63 -13.52 -3.27 2.59
CA VAL A 63 -13.51 -3.87 3.92
C VAL A 63 -14.97 -3.86 4.36
N GLU A 64 -15.65 -5.01 4.35
CA GLU A 64 -16.94 -5.12 5.02
C GLU A 64 -16.74 -4.74 6.49
N GLN A 65 -17.49 -3.71 6.92
CA GLN A 65 -17.41 -3.08 8.24
C GLN A 65 -18.25 -3.82 9.26
#